data_AF-A0A972DH83-F1
#
_entry.id   AF-A0A972DH83-F1
#
_cell.length_a   1.000
_cell.length_b   1.000
_cell.length_c   1.000
_cell.angle_alpha   90.00
_cell.angle_beta   90.00
_cell.angle_gamma   90.00
#
_symmetry.space_group_name_H-M   'P 1'
#
loop_
_entity.id
_entity.type
_entity.pdbx_description
1 polymer ?
#
loop_
_entity_poly.entity_id
_entity_poly.type
_entity_poly.pdbx_seq_one_letter_code
_entity_poly.pdbx_strand_id
1 'polypeptide(L)' 'MKKVLKFFLNVLFGAVFLFFLNRFCAGSRFTLPLNLYTVLCTGIFGVPGVILLISVKYILL' A
#
# COMPACT_ATOMS: atom_id res chain seq x y z
N MET A 1 -7.53 -21.46 -11.87
CA MET A 1 -8.35 -20.25 -11.56
C MET A 1 -8.15 -19.69 -10.14
N LYS A 2 -8.12 -20.50 -9.07
CA LYS A 2 -8.07 -20.00 -7.67
C LYS A 2 -6.89 -19.07 -7.32
N LYS A 3 -5.71 -19.25 -7.94
CA LYS A 3 -4.52 -18.42 -7.67
C LYS A 3 -4.64 -16.99 -8.19
N VAL A 4 -5.28 -16.79 -9.35
CA VAL A 4 -5.47 -15.47 -9.95
C VAL A 4 -6.46 -14.64 -9.13
N LEU A 5 -7.54 -15.27 -8.67
CA LEU A 5 -8.51 -14.61 -7.79
C LEU A 5 -7.87 -14.16 -6.47
N LYS A 6 -6.99 -15.00 -5.90
CA LYS A 6 -6.24 -14.65 -4.69
C LYS A 6 -5.30 -13.45 -4.91
N PHE A 7 -4.73 -13.33 -6.11
CA PHE A 7 -3.90 -12.18 -6.48
C PHE A 7 -4.71 -10.88 -6.52
N PHE A 8 -5.88 -10.88 -7.18
CA PHE A 8 -6.75 -9.71 -7.21
C PHE A 8 -7.27 -9.31 -5.82
N LEU A 9 -7.58 -10.30 -4.96
CA LEU A 9 -7.97 -10.05 -3.58
C LEU A 9 -6.84 -9.39 -2.78
N ASN A 10 -5.60 -9.85 -2.94
CA ASN A 10 -4.43 -9.25 -2.29
C ASN A 10 -4.20 -7.80 -2.74
N VAL A 11 -4.32 -7.53 -4.05
CA VAL A 11 -4.19 -6.18 -4.61
C VAL A 11 -5.31 -5.27 -4.09
N LEU A 12 -6.55 -5.75 -4.07
CA LEU A 12 -7.68 -5.01 -3.51
C LEU A 12 -7.47 -4.72 -2.01
N PHE A 13 -6.97 -5.70 -1.26
CA PHE A 13 -6.65 -5.54 0.15
C PHE A 13 -5.55 -4.49 0.36
N GLY A 14 -4.51 -4.49 -0.48
CA GLY A 14 -3.45 -3.49 -0.47
C GLY A 14 -3.96 -2.07 -0.75
N ALA A 15 -4.91 -1.93 -1.69
CA ALA A 15 -5.55 -0.65 -2.00
C ALA A 15 -6.41 -0.14 -0.84
N VAL A 16 -7.25 -1.01 -0.26
CA VAL A 16 -8.09 -0.68 0.90
C VAL A 16 -7.22 -0.31 2.09
N PHE A 17 -6.15 -1.07 2.35
CA PHE A 17 -5.22 -0.79 3.43
C PHE A 17 -4.53 0.56 3.26
N LEU A 18 -4.03 0.87 2.05
CA LEU A 18 -3.44 2.18 1.74
C LEU A 18 -4.44 3.32 1.89
N PHE A 19 -5.70 3.11 1.49
CA PHE A 19 -6.75 4.10 1.64
C PHE A 19 -7.01 4.42 3.12
N PHE A 20 -7.16 3.39 3.95
CA PHE A 20 -7.31 3.57 5.40
C PHE A 20 -6.09 4.22 6.03
N LEU A 21 -4.89 3.79 5.66
CA LEU A 21 -3.64 4.35 6.20
C LEU A 21 -3.48 5.82 5.83
N ASN A 22 -3.78 6.20 4.59
CA ASN A 22 -3.83 7.61 4.17
C ASN A 22 -4.86 8.41 4.95
N ARG A 23 -6.03 7.82 5.25
CA ARG A 23 -7.07 8.50 6.04
C ARG A 23 -6.66 8.68 7.50
N PHE A 24 -6.01 7.67 8.09
CA PHE A 24 -5.43 7.75 9.44
C PHE A 24 -4.29 8.76 9.52
N CYS A 25 -3.42 8.80 8.51
CA CYS A 25 -2.34 9.76 8.40
C CYS A 25 -2.77 11.11 7.80
N ALA A 26 -4.06 11.35 7.54
CA ALA A 26 -4.51 12.60 6.92
C ALA A 26 -4.23 13.84 7.79
N GLY A 27 -4.05 13.67 9.10
CA GLY A 27 -3.59 14.73 10.01
C GLY A 27 -2.07 14.92 10.03
N SER A 28 -1.31 13.98 9.47
CA SER A 28 0.14 14.08 9.26
C SER A 28 0.40 14.58 7.83
N ARG A 29 1.53 15.24 7.57
CA ARG A 29 1.96 15.60 6.19
C ARG A 29 2.34 14.38 5.34
N PHE A 30 1.90 13.20 5.74
CA PHE A 30 2.31 11.92 5.19
C PHE A 30 1.14 11.27 4.44
N THR A 31 1.19 11.33 3.12
CA THR A 31 0.25 10.64 2.24
C THR A 31 1.01 9.73 1.26
N LEU A 32 0.64 8.45 1.18
CA LEU A 32 1.11 7.59 0.09
C LEU A 32 0.16 7.72 -1.09
N PRO A 33 0.65 8.04 -2.30
CA PRO A 33 -0.21 8.05 -3.48
C PRO A 33 -0.80 6.66 -3.70
N LEU A 34 -2.11 6.60 -3.96
CA LEU A 34 -2.83 5.36 -4.24
C LEU A 34 -2.71 5.07 -5.74
N ASN A 35 -1.60 4.45 -6.13
CA ASN A 35 -1.26 4.12 -7.51
C ASN A 35 -0.96 2.63 -7.65
N LEU A 36 -0.87 2.14 -8.90
CA LEU A 36 -0.71 0.71 -9.14
C LEU A 36 0.54 0.14 -8.45
N TYR A 37 1.64 0.90 -8.42
CA TYR A 37 2.90 0.47 -7.81
C TYR A 37 2.81 0.38 -6.28
N THR A 38 2.25 1.39 -5.59
CA THR A 38 2.09 1.35 -4.13
C THR A 38 1.13 0.24 -3.74
N VAL A 39 0.02 0.10 -4.45
CA VAL A 39 -0.98 -0.96 -4.21
C VAL A 39 -0.40 -2.36 -4.46
N LEU A 40 0.46 -2.53 -5.47
CA LEU A 40 1.14 -3.81 -5.70
C LEU A 40 2.15 -4.10 -4.59
N CYS A 41 2.95 -3.11 -4.19
CA CYS A 41 3.89 -3.27 -3.08
C CYS A 41 3.17 -3.60 -1.76
N THR A 42 2.09 -2.90 -1.42
CA THR A 42 1.33 -3.18 -0.19
C THR A 42 0.44 -4.42 -0.31
N GLY A 43 -0.06 -4.78 -1.49
CA GLY A 43 -0.88 -5.96 -1.71
C GLY A 43 -0.08 -7.26 -1.77
N ILE A 44 1.16 -7.21 -2.29
CA ILE A 44 2.07 -8.37 -2.37
C ILE A 44 2.81 -8.56 -1.05
N PHE A 45 3.41 -7.51 -0.50
CA PHE A 45 4.18 -7.61 0.75
C PHE A 45 3.34 -7.37 2.00
N GLY A 46 2.18 -6.73 1.92
CA GLY A 46 1.38 -6.40 3.12
C GLY A 46 2.01 -5.26 3.93
N VAL A 47 1.99 -5.44 5.26
CA VAL A 47 2.59 -4.52 6.24
C VAL A 47 4.06 -4.19 5.95
N PRO A 48 4.98 -5.15 5.69
CA PRO A 48 6.36 -4.81 5.37
C PRO A 48 6.49 -3.99 4.07
N GLY A 49 5.57 -4.16 3.09
CA GLY A 49 5.55 -3.33 1.88
C GLY A 49 5.19 -1.88 2.16
N VAL A 50 4.28 -1.66 3.11
CA VAL A 50 3.90 -0.31 3.57
C VAL A 50 5.09 0.36 4.25
N ILE A 51 5.77 -0.34 5.16
CA ILE A 51 6.96 0.16 5.85
C ILE A 51 8.04 0.53 4.83
N LEU A 52 8.26 -0.31 3.82
CA LEU A 52 9.25 -0.08 2.77
C LEU A 52 8.92 1.17 1.95
N LEU A 53 7.65 1.37 1.57
CA LEU A 53 7.21 2.59 0.88
C LEU A 53 7.35 3.85 1.75
N ILE A 54 7.07 3.75 3.06
CA ILE A 54 7.30 4.84 4.03
C ILE A 54 8.79 5.16 4.07
N SER A 55 9.66 4.15 4.22
CA SER A 55 11.11 4.32 4.25
C SER A 55 11.63 4.98 2.97
N VAL A 56 11.19 4.53 1.79
CA VAL A 56 11.57 5.17 0.52
C VAL A 56 11.16 6.64 0.49
N LYS A 57 9.94 6.96 0.95
CA LYS A 57 9.45 8.34 0.98
C LYS A 57 10.19 9.24 1.99
N TYR A 58 10.74 8.70 3.07
CA TYR A 58 11.45 9.48 4.09
C TYR A 58 12.98 9.52 3.89
N ILE A 59 13.56 8.50 3.26
CA ILE A 59 15.01 8.38 3.06
C ILE A 59 15.42 8.99 1.72
N LEU A 60 14.59 8.84 0.68
CA LEU A 60 14.97 9.18 -0.69
C LEU A 60 14.34 10.49 -1.21
N LEU A 61 13.29 10.99 -0.55
CA LEU A 61 12.38 12.04 -1.04
C LEU A 61 12.13 13.08 0.07
#